data_AF-A0A2K3KS88-F1
#
_entry.id   AF-A0A2K3KS88-F1
#
_cell.length_a   1.000
_cell.length_b   1.000
_cell.length_c   1.000
_cell.angle_alpha   90.00
_cell.angle_beta   90.00
_cell.angle_gamma   90.00
#
_symmetry.space_group_name_H-M   'P 1'
#
loop_
_entity.id
_entity.type
_entity.pdbx_description
1 polymer ?
#
loop_
_entity_poly.entity_id
_entity_poly.type
_entity_poly.pdbx_seq_one_letter_code
_entity_poly.pdbx_strand_id
1 'polypeptide(L)' 'GYLVGNPVADEIFDGNALVPFAHGMGLISDETFEDTTKECNGTFYETSSVKCENLLNKIEQVIQLYTISLRHENP' A
#
# COMPACT_ATOMS: atom_id res chain seq x y z
N GLY A 1 -8.86 -16.01 -22.46
CA GLY A 1 -8.08 -14.88 -21.94
C GLY A 1 -7.31 -15.38 -20.74
N TYR A 2 -6.04 -15.04 -20.63
CA TYR A 2 -5.25 -15.35 -19.45
C TYR A 2 -5.45 -14.23 -18.41
N LEU A 3 -5.80 -14.63 -17.18
CA LEU A 3 -5.81 -13.75 -16.01
C LEU A 3 -4.36 -13.64 -15.54
N VAL A 4 -3.78 -12.45 -15.64
CA VAL A 4 -2.48 -12.15 -15.03
C VAL A 4 -2.74 -11.77 -13.58
N GLY A 5 -2.45 -12.68 -12.65
CA GLY A 5 -2.39 -12.36 -11.22
C GLY A 5 -1.12 -11.56 -10.94
N ASN A 6 -1.28 -10.35 -10.40
CA ASN A 6 -0.23 -9.38 -10.07
C ASN A 6 0.95 -9.33 -11.07
N PRO A 7 0.80 -8.62 -12.20
CA PRO A 7 1.99 -8.09 -12.83
C PRO A 7 2.51 -7.02 -11.86
N VAL A 8 3.62 -7.31 -11.15
CA VAL A 8 4.45 -6.23 -10.57
C VAL A 8 4.92 -5.43 -11.78
N ALA A 9 4.19 -4.37 -12.06
CA ALA A 9 4.30 -3.58 -13.27
C ALA A 9 4.88 -2.26 -12.82
N ASP A 10 6.21 -2.28 -12.61
CA ASP A 10 7.04 -1.14 -12.25
C ASP A 10 6.91 -0.72 -10.76
N GLU A 11 8.01 -0.78 -10.03
CA GLU A 11 8.09 -0.44 -8.60
C GLU A 11 7.57 0.98 -8.32
N ILE A 12 7.67 1.89 -9.29
CA ILE A 12 7.19 3.27 -9.21
C ILE A 12 5.65 3.34 -9.27
N PHE A 13 5.05 2.56 -10.17
CA PHE A 13 3.59 2.54 -10.35
C PHE A 13 2.92 1.73 -9.25
N ASP A 14 3.50 0.58 -8.89
CA ASP A 14 3.02 -0.26 -7.80
C ASP A 14 3.16 0.44 -6.44
N GLY A 15 4.27 1.17 -6.21
CA GLY A 15 4.50 1.94 -4.99
C GLY A 15 3.49 3.08 -4.80
N ASN A 16 3.16 3.81 -5.86
CA ASN A 16 2.13 4.85 -5.80
C ASN A 16 0.69 4.30 -5.75
N ALA A 17 0.47 3.07 -6.25
CA ALA A 17 -0.84 2.43 -6.21
C ALA A 17 -1.15 1.76 -4.86
N LEU A 18 -0.13 1.47 -4.05
CA LEU A 18 -0.26 0.71 -2.80
C LEU A 18 -1.17 1.39 -1.77
N VAL A 19 -0.99 2.69 -1.54
CA VAL A 19 -1.77 3.44 -0.54
C VAL A 19 -3.25 3.57 -0.94
N PRO A 20 -3.59 3.98 -2.18
CA PRO A 20 -4.97 3.93 -2.68
C PRO A 20 -5.59 2.54 -2.68
N PHE A 21 -4.80 1.50 -3.01
CA PHE A 21 -5.28 0.11 -2.98
C PHE A 21 -5.64 -0.34 -1.56
N ALA A 22 -4.77 -0.07 -0.58
CA ALA A 22 -5.01 -0.42 0.81
C ALA A 22 -6.27 0.28 1.36
N HIS A 23 -6.49 1.53 0.98
CA HIS A 23 -7.69 2.29 1.31
C HIS A 23 -8.95 1.70 0.64
N GLY A 24 -8.91 1.45 -0.67
CA GLY A 24 -10.04 0.89 -1.41
C GLY A 24 -10.44 -0.54 -0.97
N MET A 25 -9.49 -1.30 -0.42
CA MET A 25 -9.72 -2.61 0.19
C MET A 25 -10.16 -2.53 1.67
N GLY A 26 -10.19 -1.33 2.26
CA GLY A 26 -10.55 -1.12 3.67
C GLY A 26 -9.49 -1.61 4.67
N LEU A 27 -8.24 -1.78 4.24
CA LEU A 27 -7.13 -2.23 5.09
C LEU A 27 -6.58 -1.10 5.98
N ILE A 28 -6.80 0.15 5.58
CA ILE A 28 -6.43 1.37 6.31
C ILE A 28 -7.63 2.30 6.43
N SER A 29 -7.64 3.15 7.47
CA SER A 29 -8.71 4.15 7.68
C SER A 29 -8.56 5.36 6.76
N ASP A 30 -9.66 6.09 6.56
CA ASP A 30 -9.66 7.39 5.85
C ASP A 30 -8.64 8.36 6.45
N GLU A 31 -8.54 8.43 7.78
CA GLU A 31 -7.55 9.24 8.50
C GLU A 31 -6.12 8.86 8.12
N THR A 32 -5.80 7.56 8.09
CA THR A 32 -4.46 7.07 7.71
C THR A 32 -4.13 7.40 6.26
N PHE A 33 -5.14 7.30 5.38
CA PHE A 33 -5.01 7.65 3.97
C PHE A 33 -4.76 9.16 3.77
N GLU A 34 -5.54 10.01 4.44
CA GLU A 34 -5.40 11.47 4.38
C GLU A 34 -4.06 11.94 4.95
N ASP A 35 -3.66 11.43 6.11
CA ASP A 35 -2.39 11.77 6.76
C ASP A 35 -1.20 11.36 5.89
N THR A 36 -1.23 10.15 5.31
CA THR A 36 -0.15 9.69 4.43
C THR A 36 -0.12 10.49 3.14
N THR A 37 -1.28 10.80 2.54
CA THR A 37 -1.37 11.64 1.33
C THR A 37 -0.81 13.03 1.59
N LYS A 38 -1.07 13.60 2.77
CA LYS A 38 -0.58 14.91 3.17
C LYS A 38 0.92 14.93 3.44
N GLU A 39 1.45 13.96 4.19
CA GLU A 39 2.88 13.89 4.51
C GLU A 39 3.74 13.48 3.31
N CYS A 40 3.17 12.73 2.36
CA CYS A 40 3.84 12.28 1.14
C CYS A 40 3.53 13.16 -0.09
N ASN A 41 2.75 14.24 0.06
CA ASN A 41 2.32 15.12 -1.05
C ASN A 41 1.65 14.39 -2.23
N GLY A 42 0.97 13.27 -1.96
CA GLY A 42 0.33 12.43 -2.97
C GLY A 42 1.29 11.55 -3.80
N THR A 43 2.59 11.56 -3.52
CA THR A 43 3.57 10.66 -4.14
C THR A 43 4.12 9.70 -3.08
N PHE A 44 3.78 8.43 -3.21
CA PHE A 44 4.12 7.38 -2.25
C PHE A 44 5.38 6.58 -2.63
N TYR A 45 5.97 6.83 -3.80
CA TYR A 45 7.23 6.20 -4.21
C TYR A 45 8.46 7.06 -3.90
N GLU A 46 8.46 8.33 -4.33
CA GLU A 46 9.56 9.25 -4.06
C GLU A 46 9.35 9.95 -2.71
N THR A 47 9.75 9.28 -1.63
CA THR A 47 9.66 9.87 -0.30
C THR A 47 10.76 10.92 -0.10
N SER A 48 10.34 12.17 0.07
CA SER A 48 11.26 13.27 0.40
C SER A 48 11.41 13.50 1.90
N SER A 49 10.62 12.80 2.72
CA SER A 49 10.52 13.00 4.16
C SER A 49 10.54 11.68 4.91
N VAL A 50 11.35 11.61 5.97
CA VAL A 50 11.41 10.47 6.92
C VAL A 50 10.02 10.17 7.51
N LYS A 51 9.14 11.17 7.64
CA LYS A 51 7.76 10.95 8.12
C LYS A 51 6.93 10.15 7.11
N CYS A 52 7.03 10.50 5.82
CA CYS A 52 6.34 9.79 4.76
C CYS A 52 6.83 8.33 4.69
N GLU A 53 8.14 8.11 4.72
CA GLU A 53 8.73 6.76 4.73
C GLU A 53 8.23 5.91 5.91
N ASN A 54 8.13 6.49 7.11
CA ASN A 54 7.59 5.79 8.28
C ASN A 54 6.10 5.43 8.14
N LEU A 55 5.30 6.29 7.51
CA LEU A 55 3.88 6.04 7.27
C LEU A 55 3.69 4.92 6.23
N LEU A 56 4.45 4.96 5.15
CA LEU A 56 4.42 3.91 4.12
C LEU A 56 4.84 2.56 4.68
N ASN A 57 5.94 2.49 5.45
CA ASN A 57 6.38 1.27 6.10
C ASN A 57 5.31 0.66 7.03
N LYS A 58 4.49 1.49 7.68
CA LYS A 58 3.36 1.00 8.49
C LYS A 58 2.26 0.40 7.61
N ILE A 59 1.90 1.08 6.52
CA ILE A 59 0.89 0.60 5.58
C ILE A 59 1.32 -0.72 4.95
N GLU A 60 2.57 -0.83 4.51
CA GLU A 60 3.15 -2.05 3.97
C GLU A 60 3.07 -3.22 4.96
N GLN A 61 3.42 -2.99 6.23
CA GLN A 61 3.31 -4.01 7.28
C GLN A 61 1.86 -4.48 7.45
N VAL A 62 0.89 -3.57 7.45
CA VAL A 62 -0.53 -3.90 7.56
C VAL A 62 -0.95 -4.79 6.39
N ILE A 63 -0.64 -4.40 5.15
CA ILE A 63 -0.95 -5.18 3.95
C ILE A 63 -0.29 -6.57 3.99
N GLN A 64 0.96 -6.64 4.41
CA GLN A 64 1.71 -7.89 4.50
C GLN A 64 1.10 -8.83 5.56
N LEU A 65 0.68 -8.31 6.71
CA LEU A 65 0.00 -9.07 7.75
C LEU A 65 -1.32 -9.67 7.22
N TYR A 66 -2.15 -8.87 6.56
CA TYR A 66 -3.39 -9.36 5.95
C TYR A 66 -3.14 -10.41 4.86
N THR A 67 -2.09 -10.25 4.05
CA THR A 67 -1.72 -11.21 3.00
C THR A 67 -1.30 -12.57 3.58
N ILE A 68 -0.60 -12.56 4.72
CA ILE A 68 -0.22 -13.79 5.42
C ILE A 68 -1.47 -14.47 6.01
N SER A 69 -2.39 -13.71 6.60
CA SER A 69 -3.65 -14.25 7.11
C SER A 69 -4.48 -14.92 6.01
N LEU A 70 -4.60 -14.29 4.84
CA LEU A 70 -5.32 -14.87 3.69
C LEU A 70 -4.62 -16.11 3.12
N ARG A 71 -3.29 -16.19 3.18
CA ARG A 71 -2.55 -17.40 2.78
C ARG A 71 -2.76 -18.56 3.76
N HIS A 72 -3.10 -18.28 5.01
CA HIS A 72 -3.32 -19.32 6.02
C HIS A 72 -4.77 -19.83 6.04
N GLU A 73 -5.72 -19.12 5.41
CA GLU A 73 -7.13 -19.53 5.32
C GLU A 73 -7.47 -20.39 4.09
N ASN A 74 -6.52 -20.69 3.21
CA ASN A 74 -6.73 -21.58 2.06
C ASN A 74 -5.88 -22.88 2.19
N PRO A 75 -6.39 -23.94 2.86
CA PRO A 75 -5.76 -25.26 2.89
C PRO A 75 -5.79 -25.97 1.54
#